data_AF-A0A2V7ZBE3-F1
#
_entry.id   AF-A0A2V7ZBE3-F1
#
_cell.length_a   1.000
_cell.length_b   1.000
_cell.length_c   1.000
_cell.angle_alpha   90.00
_cell.angle_beta   90.00
_cell.angle_gamma   90.00
#
_symmetry.space_group_name_H-M   'P 1'
#
loop_
_entity.id
_entity.type
_entity.pdbx_description
1 polymer ?
#
loop_
_entity_poly.entity_id
_entity_poly.type
_entity_poly.pdbx_seq_one_letter_code
_entity_poly.pdbx_strand_id
1 'polypeptide(L)'
;MTSEQDLLAVAAGLRSRFDDFRRALDRREDEAGRIALADFHAQLSRWTAAEERVLLPALARASFPGRDPQRELKLEYVQIRELTRYLLSQIGERAPLADVLGLVENLERRLAAHESEMEKVYYPGAASLLTPEEWQLLGDAAPPP
;
A
#
# COMPACT_ATOMS: atom_id res chain seq x y z
N MET A 1 -13.00 -11.41 6.41
CA MET A 1 -12.57 -10.07 6.83
C MET A 1 -13.81 -9.28 7.20
N THR A 2 -13.90 -8.78 8.42
CA THR A 2 -15.10 -8.11 8.97
C THR A 2 -14.75 -7.07 10.04
N SER A 3 -13.48 -6.75 10.25
CA SER A 3 -13.03 -5.91 11.35
C SER A 3 -11.84 -5.02 10.97
N GLU A 4 -11.62 -3.97 11.76
CA GLU A 4 -10.43 -3.13 11.68
C GLU A 4 -9.13 -3.95 11.78
N GLN A 5 -9.10 -4.98 12.64
CA GLN A 5 -7.93 -5.86 12.79
C GLN A 5 -7.58 -6.60 11.50
N ASP A 6 -8.57 -6.94 10.69
CA ASP A 6 -8.32 -7.57 9.40
C ASP A 6 -7.68 -6.58 8.40
N LEU A 7 -8.09 -5.30 8.40
CA LEU A 7 -7.46 -4.25 7.58
C LEU A 7 -6.00 -4.06 7.98
N LEU A 8 -5.73 -4.03 9.28
CA LEU A 8 -4.37 -3.95 9.81
C LEU A 8 -3.53 -5.18 9.44
N ALA A 9 -4.12 -6.38 9.47
CA ALA A 9 -3.46 -7.60 9.05
C ALA A 9 -3.08 -7.56 7.55
N VAL A 10 -3.96 -7.03 6.70
CA VAL A 10 -3.66 -6.83 5.27
C VAL A 10 -2.53 -5.81 5.07
N ALA A 11 -2.58 -4.68 5.78
CA ALA A 11 -1.53 -3.66 5.73
C ALA A 11 -0.17 -4.25 6.15
N ALA A 12 -0.13 -5.05 7.22
CA ALA A 12 1.06 -5.77 7.63
C ALA A 12 1.55 -6.79 6.58
N GLY A 13 0.63 -7.46 5.88
CA GLY A 13 0.94 -8.37 4.77
C GLY A 13 1.54 -7.67 3.54
N LEU A 14 1.12 -6.44 3.24
CA LEU A 14 1.74 -5.59 2.21
C LEU A 14 3.12 -5.13 2.66
N ARG A 15 3.25 -4.68 3.91
CA ARG A 15 4.53 -4.29 4.51
C ARG A 15 5.56 -5.41 4.44
N SER A 16 5.18 -6.62 4.81
CA SER A 16 6.06 -7.79 4.75
C SER A 16 6.64 -8.03 3.36
N ARG A 17 5.85 -7.84 2.30
CA ARG A 17 6.30 -7.98 0.90
C ARG A 17 7.29 -6.91 0.49
N PHE A 18 7.07 -5.67 0.95
CA PHE A 18 8.05 -4.61 0.75
C PHE A 18 9.36 -4.94 1.48
N ASP A 19 9.28 -5.46 2.70
CA ASP A 19 10.45 -5.87 3.47
C ASP A 19 11.19 -7.07 2.83
N ASP A 20 10.49 -7.99 2.16
CA ASP A 20 11.10 -9.05 1.34
C ASP A 20 11.95 -8.47 0.20
N PHE A 21 11.42 -7.49 -0.52
CA PHE A 21 12.17 -6.75 -1.52
C PHE A 21 13.42 -6.09 -0.93
N ARG A 22 13.28 -5.40 0.21
CA ARG A 22 14.41 -4.76 0.90
C ARG A 22 15.49 -5.77 1.28
N ARG A 23 15.10 -6.92 1.85
CA ARG A 23 16.02 -8.00 2.23
C ARG A 23 16.80 -8.53 1.03
N ALA A 24 16.13 -8.74 -0.10
CA ALA A 24 16.78 -9.19 -1.33
C ALA A 24 17.76 -8.12 -1.86
N LEU A 25 17.38 -6.84 -1.82
CA LEU A 25 18.25 -5.73 -2.22
C LEU A 25 19.50 -5.63 -1.34
N ASP A 26 19.35 -5.72 -0.02
CA ASP A 26 20.47 -5.69 0.94
C ASP A 26 21.46 -6.84 0.72
N ARG A 27 20.95 -8.01 0.30
CA ARG A 27 21.74 -9.19 -0.06
C ARG A 27 22.31 -9.16 -1.49
N ARG A 28 21.97 -8.13 -2.29
CA ARG A 28 22.31 -8.00 -3.71
C ARG A 28 21.80 -9.18 -4.56
N GLU A 29 20.62 -9.67 -4.21
CA GLU A 29 19.92 -10.73 -4.93
C GLU A 29 19.02 -10.08 -6.01
N ASP A 30 19.63 -9.55 -7.08
CA ASP A 30 18.95 -8.67 -8.06
C ASP A 30 17.64 -9.24 -8.61
N GLU A 31 17.62 -10.52 -9.02
CA GLU A 31 16.42 -11.14 -9.58
C GLU A 31 15.35 -11.39 -8.50
N ALA A 32 15.75 -11.80 -7.30
CA ALA A 32 14.82 -11.98 -6.19
C ALA A 32 14.21 -10.63 -5.77
N GLY A 33 15.01 -9.57 -5.72
CA GLY A 33 14.54 -8.21 -5.45
C GLY A 33 13.57 -7.71 -6.50
N ARG A 34 13.85 -7.94 -7.80
CA ARG A 34 12.95 -7.58 -8.89
C ARG A 34 11.61 -8.31 -8.79
N ILE A 35 11.62 -9.62 -8.51
CA ILE A 35 10.41 -10.43 -8.33
C ILE A 35 9.62 -9.95 -7.11
N ALA A 36 10.28 -9.74 -5.98
CA ALA A 36 9.63 -9.29 -4.74
C ALA A 36 8.99 -7.91 -4.91
N LEU A 37 9.68 -6.96 -5.55
CA LEU A 37 9.13 -5.63 -5.82
C LEU A 37 7.95 -5.69 -6.80
N ALA A 38 7.99 -6.59 -7.78
CA ALA A 38 6.90 -6.78 -8.73
C ALA A 38 5.65 -7.37 -8.05
N ASP A 39 5.83 -8.35 -7.15
CA ASP A 39 4.72 -8.87 -6.33
C ASP A 39 4.16 -7.77 -5.43
N PHE A 40 5.01 -7.06 -4.69
CA PHE A 40 4.58 -5.93 -3.86
C PHE A 40 3.76 -4.91 -4.65
N HIS A 41 4.24 -4.47 -5.82
CA HIS A 41 3.53 -3.54 -6.69
C HIS A 41 2.15 -4.08 -7.12
N ALA A 42 2.07 -5.36 -7.51
CA ALA A 42 0.82 -5.98 -7.93
C ALA A 42 -0.19 -6.05 -6.78
N GLN A 43 0.23 -6.48 -5.60
CA GLN A 43 -0.64 -6.57 -4.42
C GLN A 43 -1.07 -5.18 -3.94
N LEU A 44 -0.13 -4.23 -3.87
CA LEU A 44 -0.41 -2.85 -3.51
C LEU A 44 -1.47 -2.25 -4.45
N SER A 45 -1.29 -2.42 -5.76
CA SER A 45 -2.22 -1.90 -6.77
C SER A 45 -3.61 -2.51 -6.63
N ARG A 46 -3.70 -3.83 -6.43
CA ARG A 46 -4.98 -4.53 -6.21
C ARG A 46 -5.67 -4.05 -4.95
N TRP A 47 -4.95 -3.98 -3.84
CA TRP A 47 -5.49 -3.60 -2.53
C TRP A 47 -6.04 -2.18 -2.55
N THR A 48 -5.19 -1.22 -2.93
CA THR A 48 -5.58 0.19 -2.94
C THR A 48 -6.69 0.46 -3.96
N ALA A 49 -6.82 -0.34 -5.03
CA ALA A 49 -7.94 -0.22 -5.98
C ALA A 49 -9.27 -0.70 -5.37
N ALA A 50 -9.23 -1.67 -4.45
CA ALA A 50 -10.40 -2.05 -3.67
C ALA A 50 -10.73 -0.98 -2.62
N GLU A 51 -9.73 -0.43 -1.93
CA GLU A 51 -9.93 0.69 -1.00
C GLU A 51 -10.56 1.90 -1.70
N GLU A 52 -10.11 2.25 -2.90
CA GLU A 52 -10.70 3.32 -3.72
C GLU A 52 -12.19 3.09 -3.99
N ARG A 53 -12.62 1.84 -4.13
CA ARG A 53 -14.01 1.47 -4.44
C ARG A 53 -14.91 1.41 -3.21
N VAL A 54 -14.39 1.08 -2.03
CA VAL A 54 -15.23 0.84 -0.85
C VAL A 54 -14.78 1.57 0.41
N LEU A 55 -13.48 1.66 0.68
CA LEU A 55 -12.96 2.38 1.84
C LEU A 55 -13.15 3.89 1.68
N LEU A 56 -12.82 4.46 0.52
CA LEU A 56 -12.97 5.90 0.29
C LEU A 56 -14.43 6.37 0.33
N PRO A 57 -15.41 5.66 -0.26
CA PRO A 57 -16.82 5.96 -0.04
C PRO A 57 -17.22 5.88 1.44
N ALA A 58 -16.78 4.86 2.18
CA ALA A 58 -17.04 4.76 3.62
C ALA A 58 -16.48 5.97 4.39
N LEU A 59 -15.26 6.40 4.07
CA LEU A 59 -14.63 7.59 4.67
C LEU A 59 -15.34 8.90 4.31
N ALA A 60 -15.99 9.00 3.15
CA ALA A 60 -16.82 10.17 2.82
C ALA A 60 -18.17 10.18 3.56
N ARG A 61 -18.66 9.00 3.97
CA ARG A 61 -19.81 8.91 4.89
C ARG A 61 -19.41 9.32 6.32
N ALA A 62 -18.14 9.14 6.69
CA ALA A 62 -17.57 9.68 7.92
C ALA A 62 -17.29 11.19 7.81
N SER A 63 -17.51 11.92 8.90
CA SER A 63 -17.17 13.34 8.99
C SER A 63 -15.74 13.51 9.52
N PHE A 64 -14.85 14.06 8.69
CA PHE A 64 -13.48 14.41 9.09
C PHE A 64 -13.30 15.94 9.01
N PRO A 65 -13.40 16.66 10.15
CA PRO A 65 -13.30 18.12 10.16
C PRO A 65 -12.00 18.63 9.54
N GLY A 66 -12.12 19.46 8.49
CA GLY A 66 -10.99 20.10 7.84
C GLY A 66 -10.11 19.19 6.97
N ARG A 67 -10.51 17.94 6.75
CA ARG A 67 -9.80 16.98 5.87
C ARG A 67 -10.69 16.51 4.74
N ASP A 68 -10.06 16.09 3.65
CA ASP A 68 -10.72 15.41 2.54
C ASP A 68 -10.01 14.06 2.31
N PRO A 69 -10.38 13.02 3.09
CA PRO A 69 -9.74 11.71 3.01
C PRO A 69 -9.76 11.12 1.61
N GLN A 70 -10.82 11.36 0.84
CA GLN A 70 -10.92 10.82 -0.51
C GLN A 70 -9.86 11.43 -1.42
N ARG A 71 -9.68 12.75 -1.36
CA ARG A 71 -8.67 13.42 -2.17
C ARG A 71 -7.26 13.09 -1.68
N GLU A 72 -7.04 13.12 -0.37
CA GLU A 72 -5.75 12.82 0.26
C GLU A 72 -5.26 11.42 -0.14
N LEU A 73 -6.09 10.38 0.10
CA LEU A 73 -5.72 9.00 -0.17
C LEU A 73 -5.60 8.68 -1.66
N LYS A 74 -6.47 9.21 -2.53
CA LYS A 74 -6.32 9.02 -3.99
C LYS A 74 -4.96 9.52 -4.49
N LEU A 75 -4.54 10.69 -4.03
CA LEU A 75 -3.25 11.25 -4.41
C LEU A 75 -2.10 10.39 -3.86
N GLU A 76 -2.21 9.95 -2.61
CA GLU A 76 -1.20 9.10 -1.97
C GLU A 76 -1.07 7.74 -2.67
N TYR A 77 -2.17 7.05 -2.96
CA TYR A 77 -2.17 5.77 -3.68
C TYR A 77 -1.49 5.90 -5.05
N VAL A 78 -1.83 6.93 -5.82
CA VAL A 78 -1.18 7.20 -7.11
C VAL A 78 0.33 7.41 -6.91
N GLN A 79 0.73 8.23 -5.94
CA GLN A 79 2.15 8.50 -5.70
C GLN A 79 2.94 7.24 -5.32
N ILE A 80 2.40 6.39 -4.44
CA ILE A 80 3.09 5.17 -3.98
C ILE A 80 3.15 4.14 -5.12
N ARG A 81 2.05 3.91 -5.84
CA ARG A 81 2.02 3.00 -7.01
C ARG A 81 3.01 3.45 -8.09
N GLU A 82 2.99 4.74 -8.46
CA GLU A 82 3.87 5.29 -9.49
C GLU A 82 5.34 5.26 -9.09
N LEU A 83 5.66 5.56 -7.83
CA LEU A 83 7.03 5.46 -7.32
C LEU A 83 7.54 4.01 -7.33
N THR A 84 6.68 3.06 -6.97
CA THR A 84 7.00 1.62 -6.99
C THR A 84 7.21 1.13 -8.43
N ARG A 85 6.35 1.55 -9.36
CA ARG A 85 6.47 1.27 -10.80
C ARG A 85 7.75 1.86 -11.39
N TYR A 86 8.08 3.08 -11.01
CA TYR A 86 9.31 3.75 -11.46
C TYR A 86 10.55 3.01 -10.94
N LEU A 87 10.57 2.64 -9.66
CA LEU A 87 11.65 1.84 -9.07
C LEU A 87 11.83 0.50 -9.79
N LEU A 88 10.75 -0.18 -10.17
CA LEU A 88 10.82 -1.40 -11.00
C LEU A 88 11.51 -1.18 -12.35
N SER A 89 11.18 -0.07 -13.03
CA SER A 89 11.85 0.31 -14.30
C SER A 89 13.34 0.58 -14.08
N GLN A 90 13.70 1.33 -13.04
CA GLN A 90 15.11 1.62 -12.73
C GLN A 90 15.93 0.36 -12.42
N ILE A 91 15.36 -0.59 -11.69
CA ILE A 91 16.00 -1.90 -11.45
C ILE A 91 16.14 -2.68 -12.76
N GLY A 92 15.10 -2.70 -13.61
CA GLY A 92 15.13 -3.37 -14.91
C GLY A 92 16.15 -2.78 -15.89
N GLU A 93 16.32 -1.47 -15.86
CA GLU A 93 17.28 -0.71 -16.67
C GLU A 93 18.70 -0.73 -16.10
N ARG A 94 18.91 -1.38 -14.94
CA ARG A 94 20.19 -1.45 -14.22
C ARG A 94 20.75 -0.06 -13.90
N ALA A 95 19.88 0.83 -13.41
CA ALA A 95 20.27 2.13 -12.91
C ALA A 95 21.36 2.02 -11.83
N PRO A 96 22.17 3.06 -11.61
CA PRO A 96 23.17 3.07 -10.55
C PRO A 96 22.57 2.72 -9.18
N LEU A 97 23.26 1.89 -8.40
CA LEU A 97 22.75 1.43 -7.10
C LEU A 97 22.40 2.58 -6.15
N ALA A 98 23.16 3.69 -6.20
CA ALA A 98 22.88 4.87 -5.37
C ALA A 98 21.50 5.49 -5.69
N ASP A 99 21.12 5.54 -6.97
CA ASP A 99 19.83 6.08 -7.39
C ASP A 99 18.69 5.16 -6.95
N VAL A 100 18.88 3.84 -7.11
CA VAL A 100 17.93 2.82 -6.64
C VAL A 100 17.73 2.95 -5.13
N LEU A 101 18.80 3.03 -4.34
CA LEU A 101 18.71 3.17 -2.88
C LEU A 101 17.97 4.46 -2.47
N GLY A 102 18.24 5.59 -3.13
CA GLY A 102 17.53 6.85 -2.86
C GLY A 102 16.02 6.75 -3.13
N LEU A 103 15.62 6.03 -4.18
CA LEU A 103 14.22 5.76 -4.48
C LEU A 103 13.57 4.82 -3.47
N VAL A 104 14.28 3.78 -3.03
CA VAL A 104 13.81 2.84 -1.99
C VAL A 104 13.57 3.56 -0.67
N GLU A 105 14.50 4.43 -0.24
CA GLU A 105 14.32 5.22 0.97
C GLU A 105 13.15 6.20 0.87
N ASN A 106 12.92 6.80 -0.30
CA ASN A 106 11.76 7.66 -0.53
C ASN A 106 10.45 6.87 -0.45
N LEU A 107 10.41 5.68 -1.05
CA LEU A 107 9.25 4.81 -1.00
C LEU A 107 8.96 4.33 0.43
N GLU A 108 10.00 3.93 1.17
CA GLU A 108 9.89 3.54 2.58
C GLU A 108 9.25 4.63 3.43
N ARG A 109 9.73 5.88 3.33
CA ARG A 109 9.18 6.99 4.12
C ARG A 109 7.71 7.26 3.80
N ARG A 110 7.33 7.12 2.53
CA ARG A 110 5.95 7.31 2.08
C ARG A 110 5.04 6.19 2.55
N LEU A 111 5.49 4.94 2.44
CA LEU A 111 4.75 3.78 2.95
C LEU A 111 4.55 3.87 4.46
N ALA A 112 5.59 4.20 5.23
CA ALA A 112 5.47 4.35 6.67
C ALA A 112 4.50 5.47 7.08
N ALA A 113 4.51 6.60 6.36
CA ALA A 113 3.55 7.69 6.61
C ALA A 113 2.11 7.25 6.27
N HIS A 114 1.93 6.60 5.14
CA HIS A 114 0.65 6.04 4.71
C HIS A 114 0.11 5.05 5.75
N GLU A 115 0.90 4.03 6.09
CA GLU A 115 0.56 3.00 7.08
C GLU A 115 0.14 3.63 8.41
N SER A 116 0.87 4.66 8.87
CA SER A 116 0.55 5.32 10.12
C SER A 116 -0.77 6.10 10.08
N GLU A 117 -1.08 6.79 8.99
CA GLU A 117 -2.36 7.49 8.84
C GLU A 117 -3.52 6.48 8.67
N MET A 118 -3.31 5.40 7.92
CA MET A 118 -4.31 4.34 7.76
C MET A 118 -4.67 3.72 9.11
N GLU A 119 -3.67 3.34 9.91
CA GLU A 119 -3.84 2.75 11.24
C GLU A 119 -4.53 3.71 12.21
N LYS A 120 -4.07 4.97 12.29
CA LYS A 120 -4.50 5.89 13.36
C LYS A 120 -5.77 6.66 13.05
N VAL A 121 -6.10 6.84 11.77
CA VAL A 121 -7.15 7.76 11.34
C VAL A 121 -8.18 7.06 10.48
N TYR A 122 -7.75 6.43 9.39
CA TYR A 122 -8.70 6.03 8.35
C TYR A 122 -9.38 4.68 8.61
N TYR A 123 -8.65 3.64 9.00
CA TYR A 123 -9.27 2.35 9.32
C TYR A 123 -10.25 2.44 10.50
N PRO A 124 -9.92 3.10 11.64
CA PRO A 124 -10.88 3.26 12.74
C PRO A 124 -12.14 4.03 12.30
N GLY A 125 -11.96 5.06 11.45
CA GLY A 125 -13.07 5.87 10.93
C GLY A 125 -13.95 5.16 9.90
N ALA A 126 -13.42 4.17 9.18
CA ALA A 126 -14.14 3.46 8.12
C ALA A 126 -14.73 2.12 8.56
N ALA A 127 -14.08 1.38 9.48
CA ALA A 127 -14.41 -0.02 9.76
C ALA A 127 -15.88 -0.24 10.16
N SER A 128 -16.44 0.64 10.99
CA SER A 128 -17.84 0.57 11.42
C SER A 128 -18.85 0.98 10.34
N LEU A 129 -18.39 1.59 9.25
CA LEU A 129 -19.21 2.10 8.15
C LEU A 129 -19.23 1.19 6.93
N LEU A 130 -18.39 0.15 6.91
CA LEU A 130 -18.32 -0.81 5.82
C LEU A 130 -19.47 -1.81 5.90
N THR A 131 -20.17 -2.04 4.79
CA THR A 131 -21.20 -3.09 4.69
C THR A 131 -20.57 -4.47 4.56
N PRO A 132 -21.32 -5.57 4.78
CA PRO A 132 -20.81 -6.92 4.55
C PRO A 132 -20.28 -7.15 3.12
N GLU A 133 -20.92 -6.56 2.10
CA GLU A 133 -20.48 -6.65 0.71
C GLU A 133 -19.18 -5.87 0.47
N GLU A 134 -19.05 -4.69 1.07
CA GLU A 134 -17.82 -3.88 1.01
C GLU A 134 -16.67 -4.61 1.71
N TRP A 135 -16.93 -5.26 2.84
CA TRP A 135 -15.97 -6.12 3.53
C TRP A 135 -15.54 -7.33 2.69
N GLN A 136 -16.48 -7.96 1.99
CA GLN A 136 -16.18 -9.06 1.08
C GLN A 136 -15.28 -8.61 -0.07
N LEU A 137 -15.57 -7.46 -0.68
CA LEU A 137 -14.75 -6.89 -1.77
C LEU A 137 -13.31 -6.61 -1.35
N LEU A 138 -13.11 -6.09 -0.13
CA LEU A 138 -11.77 -5.92 0.41
C LEU A 138 -11.13 -7.29 0.69
N GLY A 139 -11.87 -8.24 1.26
CA GLY A 139 -11.37 -9.58 1.54
C GLY A 139 -10.88 -10.30 0.26
N ASP A 140 -11.63 -10.16 -0.83
CA ASP A 140 -11.27 -10.68 -2.15
C ASP A 140 -10.06 -9.97 -2.75
N ALA A 141 -9.74 -8.75 -2.31
CA ALA A 141 -8.59 -7.98 -2.79
C ALA A 141 -7.35 -8.14 -1.91
N ALA A 142 -7.49 -8.70 -0.71
CA ALA A 142 -6.40 -8.91 0.23
C ALA A 142 -5.28 -9.73 -0.43
N PRO A 143 -4.01 -9.38 -0.18
CA PRO A 143 -2.88 -10.22 -0.59
C PRO A 143 -3.04 -11.62 0.02
N PRO A 144 -2.65 -12.67 -0.71
CA PRO A 144 -2.65 -14.01 -0.13
C PRO A 144 -1.72 -14.07 1.10
N PRO A 145 -2.01 -14.94 2.07
CA PRO A 145 -1.16 -15.15 3.24
C PRO A 145 0.24 -15.63 2.85
#